data_AF-A0A2W7NM89-F1
#
_entry.id   AF-A0A2W7NM89-F1
#
_cell.length_a   1.000
_cell.length_b   1.000
_cell.length_c   1.000
_cell.angle_alpha   90.00
_cell.angle_beta   90.00
_cell.angle_gamma   90.00
#
_symmetry.space_group_name_H-M   'P 1'
#
loop_
_entity.id
_entity.type
_entity.pdbx_description
1 polymer ?
#
loop_
_entity_poly.entity_id
_entity_poly.type
_entity_poly.pdbx_seq_one_letter_code
_entity_poly.pdbx_strand_id
1 'polypeptide(L)'
;MNPEQPDRHDQRKALYRAAKDVTYVLKLRPGLKALLDVLIDHIPNGAPRPVSPAAMQRLADKLGCEDRAIRYRIARLVRLGLVTNRCLANGRRHVQRARTGTIVHVAGIDLSPLLDTAWDWADRAADKKDAYARRARLRFQISEKRGALVRAFRGEEMPADLEALWSGLPRDIAKLGLAALEVLVDKVDRLISVTLADQKSFAGQPEECDRAYITDQGQSESCNPAMPAGKRAQEKPPRQTPRCGLEHVSLRQAVMAAPDDWRIEMERHGRSSWHILAGIAYQRARALGVSPSAWALAQNAVGTNGAAIIVMMADAKSHARGGPVRSVGGWVRRMAERAEKGTATLHRALFGLLHEEAVPC
;
A
#
# COMPACT_ATOMS: atom_id res chain seq x y z
N MET A 1 43.14 24.18 0.45
CA MET A 1 42.19 23.10 0.11
C MET A 1 41.02 23.22 1.06
N ASN A 2 39.89 23.74 0.58
CA ASN A 2 38.68 23.91 1.39
C ASN A 2 37.86 22.61 1.21
N PRO A 3 37.51 21.87 2.27
CA PRO A 3 36.83 20.59 2.15
C PRO A 3 35.49 20.81 1.44
N GLU A 4 35.19 19.95 0.46
CA GLU A 4 33.98 19.98 -0.35
C GLU A 4 32.75 20.10 0.56
N GLN A 5 32.10 21.26 0.53
CA GLN A 5 30.74 21.37 1.01
C GLN A 5 29.89 20.47 0.10
N PRO A 6 29.15 19.48 0.64
CA PRO A 6 28.31 18.63 -0.18
C PRO A 6 27.37 19.49 -1.03
N ASP A 7 27.16 19.10 -2.28
CA ASP A 7 26.35 19.86 -3.24
C ASP A 7 25.03 20.30 -2.58
N ARG A 8 24.75 21.60 -2.63
CA ARG A 8 23.60 22.23 -1.96
C ARG A 8 22.28 21.69 -2.48
N HIS A 9 22.25 21.28 -3.75
CA HIS A 9 21.10 20.59 -4.32
C HIS A 9 20.89 19.22 -3.68
N ASP A 10 21.97 18.53 -3.33
CA ASP A 10 21.95 17.25 -2.62
C ASP A 10 21.52 17.42 -1.15
N GLN A 11 21.90 18.52 -0.48
CA GLN A 11 21.43 18.80 0.87
C GLN A 11 19.90 18.93 0.95
N ARG A 12 19.27 19.69 0.03
CA ARG A 12 17.80 19.84 0.03
C ARG A 12 17.11 18.51 -0.29
N LYS A 13 17.64 17.72 -1.22
CA LYS A 13 17.14 16.35 -1.50
C LYS A 13 17.26 15.44 -0.27
N ALA A 14 18.40 15.49 0.42
CA ALA A 14 18.63 14.72 1.64
C ALA A 14 17.61 15.08 2.74
N LEU A 15 17.31 16.36 2.92
CA LEU A 15 16.27 16.80 3.86
C LEU A 15 14.88 16.26 3.52
N TYR A 16 14.43 16.26 2.26
CA TYR A 16 13.14 15.67 1.91
C TYR A 16 13.11 14.15 2.08
N ARG A 17 14.22 13.46 1.78
CA ARG A 17 14.35 12.01 2.01
C ARG A 17 14.27 11.71 3.51
N ALA A 18 15.05 12.41 4.33
CA ALA A 18 15.01 12.31 5.78
C ALA A 18 13.61 12.61 6.35
N ALA A 19 12.93 13.66 5.84
CA ALA A 19 11.56 13.99 6.23
C ALA A 19 10.56 12.88 5.85
N LYS A 20 10.74 12.22 4.71
CA LYS A 20 9.90 11.08 4.29
C LYS A 20 10.15 9.87 5.20
N ASP A 21 11.41 9.53 5.44
CA ASP A 21 11.80 8.35 6.22
C ASP A 21 11.42 8.51 7.70
N VAL A 22 11.64 9.69 8.31
CA VAL A 22 11.20 9.93 9.68
C VAL A 22 9.67 9.90 9.82
N THR A 23 8.93 10.42 8.84
CA THR A 23 7.46 10.32 8.83
C THR A 23 7.02 8.87 8.78
N TYR A 24 7.65 8.04 7.96
CA TYR A 24 7.35 6.62 7.87
C TYR A 24 7.70 5.87 9.16
N VAL A 25 8.88 6.13 9.74
CA VAL A 25 9.38 5.45 10.95
C VAL A 25 8.56 5.84 12.17
N LEU A 26 8.44 7.14 12.47
CA LEU A 26 7.75 7.67 13.64
C LEU A 26 6.23 7.79 13.50
N LYS A 27 5.69 7.53 12.29
CA LYS A 27 4.26 7.74 11.97
C LYS A 27 3.83 9.18 12.29
N LEU A 28 4.59 10.15 11.79
CA LEU A 28 4.27 11.57 12.01
C LEU A 28 2.90 11.89 11.42
N ARG A 29 2.14 12.74 12.12
CA ARG A 29 0.85 13.25 11.61
C ARG A 29 1.07 14.06 10.32
N PRO A 30 0.12 14.06 9.36
CA PRO A 30 0.26 14.77 8.10
C PRO A 30 0.68 16.25 8.26
N GLY A 31 0.08 16.96 9.21
CA GLY A 31 0.41 18.37 9.46
C GLY A 31 1.85 18.64 9.94
N LEU A 32 2.52 17.66 10.59
CA LEU A 32 3.93 17.78 10.96
C LEU A 32 4.85 17.58 9.74
N LYS A 33 4.51 16.63 8.87
CA LYS A 33 5.24 16.39 7.61
C LYS A 33 5.09 17.57 6.66
N ALA A 34 3.86 18.09 6.50
CA ALA A 34 3.61 19.26 5.69
C ALA A 34 4.40 20.48 6.19
N LEU A 35 4.48 20.67 7.52
CA LEU A 35 5.33 21.72 8.10
C LEU A 35 6.81 21.52 7.79
N LEU A 36 7.35 20.29 7.89
CA LEU A 36 8.73 20.02 7.51
C LEU A 36 8.99 20.38 6.04
N ASP A 37 8.09 20.00 5.13
CA ASP A 37 8.23 20.32 3.70
C ASP A 37 8.25 21.82 3.46
N VAL A 38 7.30 22.57 4.04
CA VAL A 38 7.26 24.02 3.90
C VAL A 38 8.50 24.68 4.52
N LEU A 39 9.02 24.16 5.63
CA LEU A 39 10.27 24.66 6.22
C LEU A 39 11.46 24.43 5.27
N ILE A 40 11.56 23.25 4.65
CA ILE A 40 12.59 22.91 3.67
C ILE A 40 12.50 23.80 2.42
N ASP A 41 11.28 24.04 1.91
CA ASP A 41 11.01 24.93 0.77
C ASP A 41 11.55 26.34 1.00
N HIS A 42 11.46 26.82 2.24
CA HIS A 42 11.83 28.19 2.61
C HIS A 42 13.30 28.35 3.01
N ILE A 43 14.14 27.32 2.92
CA ILE A 43 15.59 27.47 3.15
C ILE A 43 16.18 28.35 2.04
N PRO A 44 16.77 29.52 2.35
CA PRO A 44 17.31 30.42 1.33
C PRO A 44 18.45 29.75 0.55
N ASN A 45 18.48 29.96 -0.76
CA ASN A 45 19.59 29.50 -1.59
C ASN A 45 20.89 30.20 -1.16
N GLY A 46 21.94 29.42 -0.90
CA GLY A 46 23.23 29.93 -0.42
C GLY A 46 23.28 30.23 1.08
N ALA A 47 22.29 29.79 1.86
CA ALA A 47 22.41 29.79 3.31
C ALA A 47 23.55 28.85 3.76
N PRO A 48 24.36 29.24 4.76
CA PRO A 48 25.47 28.43 5.24
C PRO A 48 25.04 27.17 6.01
N ARG A 49 23.77 27.13 6.44
CA ARG A 49 23.13 26.02 7.16
C ARG A 49 21.68 25.88 6.68
N PRO A 50 21.06 24.69 6.84
CA PRO A 50 19.67 24.46 6.48
C PRO A 50 18.71 25.10 7.49
N VAL A 51 18.72 26.43 7.57
CA VAL A 51 17.86 27.22 8.45
C VAL A 51 16.74 27.86 7.63
N SER A 52 15.50 27.65 8.05
CA SER A 52 14.31 28.21 7.46
C SER A 52 13.87 29.50 8.20
N PRO A 53 13.96 30.68 7.57
CA PRO A 53 13.52 31.95 8.14
C PRO A 53 12.05 32.28 7.85
N ALA A 54 11.25 31.32 7.35
CA ALA A 54 9.85 31.54 6.98
C ALA A 54 9.06 32.19 8.13
N ALA A 55 8.31 33.27 7.91
CA ALA A 55 7.52 33.90 8.99
C ALA A 55 6.37 32.99 9.48
N MET A 56 5.90 33.15 10.71
CA MET A 56 4.82 32.31 11.27
C MET A 56 3.54 32.40 10.43
N GLN A 57 3.11 33.63 10.12
CA GLN A 57 1.96 33.90 9.28
C GLN A 57 2.08 33.25 7.89
N ARG A 58 3.26 33.29 7.26
CA ARG A 58 3.50 32.60 5.98
C ARG A 58 3.36 31.09 6.09
N LEU A 59 3.82 30.48 7.18
CA LEU A 59 3.65 29.05 7.43
C LEU A 59 2.17 28.72 7.65
N ALA A 60 1.46 29.55 8.42
CA ALA A 60 0.03 29.44 8.67
C ALA A 60 -0.77 29.52 7.37
N ASP A 61 -0.55 30.56 6.57
CA ASP A 61 -1.20 30.77 5.26
C ASP A 61 -0.95 29.58 4.32
N LYS A 62 0.31 29.11 4.23
CA LYS A 62 0.68 28.00 3.34
C LYS A 62 0.08 26.67 3.77
N LEU A 63 -0.12 26.46 5.07
CA LEU A 63 -0.63 25.23 5.65
C LEU A 63 -2.13 25.29 5.99
N GLY A 64 -2.79 26.43 5.74
CA GLY A 64 -4.21 26.63 6.00
C GLY A 64 -4.60 26.51 7.48
N CYS A 65 -3.72 26.90 8.42
CA CYS A 65 -3.97 26.74 9.85
C CYS A 65 -3.49 27.95 10.65
N GLU A 66 -3.95 28.07 11.90
CA GLU A 66 -3.60 29.22 12.74
C GLU A 66 -2.13 29.22 13.22
N ASP A 67 -1.60 30.41 13.47
CA ASP A 67 -0.26 30.63 14.05
C ASP A 67 -0.01 29.80 15.31
N ARG A 68 -1.03 29.63 16.17
CA ARG A 68 -0.94 28.80 17.39
C ARG A 68 -0.68 27.33 17.05
N ALA A 69 -1.32 26.80 16.01
CA ALA A 69 -1.12 25.44 15.55
C ALA A 69 0.30 25.25 15.01
N ILE A 70 0.83 26.21 14.25
CA ILE A 70 2.22 26.16 13.77
C ILE A 70 3.21 26.16 14.94
N ARG A 71 3.03 27.04 15.94
CA ARG A 71 3.88 27.05 17.14
C ARG A 71 3.90 25.70 17.85
N TYR A 72 2.73 25.09 18.02
CA TYR A 72 2.62 23.75 18.62
C TYR A 72 3.34 22.69 17.78
N ARG A 73 3.15 22.71 16.45
CA ARG A 73 3.80 21.79 15.51
C ARG A 73 5.33 21.94 15.55
N ILE A 74 5.86 23.16 15.54
CA ILE A 74 7.30 23.44 15.70
C ILE A 74 7.81 22.90 17.04
N ALA A 75 7.14 23.22 18.15
CA ALA A 75 7.53 22.72 19.46
C ALA A 75 7.50 21.17 19.53
N ARG A 76 6.60 20.52 18.79
CA ARG A 76 6.59 19.06 18.66
C ARG A 76 7.79 18.55 17.86
N LEU A 77 8.14 19.18 16.73
CA LEU A 77 9.33 18.80 15.95
C LEU A 77 10.63 18.98 16.76
N VAL A 78 10.72 20.05 17.56
CA VAL A 78 11.85 20.29 18.48
C VAL A 78 11.92 19.19 19.54
N ARG A 79 10.80 18.83 20.19
CA ARG A 79 10.76 17.73 21.16
C ARG A 79 11.13 16.37 20.58
N LEU A 80 10.89 16.16 19.29
CA LEU A 80 11.30 14.96 18.57
C LEU A 80 12.78 14.99 18.14
N GLY A 81 13.51 16.08 18.40
CA GLY A 81 14.90 16.26 18.00
C GLY A 81 15.10 16.49 16.49
N LEU A 82 14.02 16.73 15.73
CA LEU A 82 14.10 16.86 14.27
C LEU A 82 14.53 18.26 13.82
N VAL A 83 14.27 19.27 14.64
CA VAL A 83 14.64 20.66 14.35
C VAL A 83 15.08 21.38 15.62
N THR A 84 15.84 22.46 15.47
CA THR A 84 16.17 23.37 16.57
C THR A 84 15.57 24.74 16.30
N ASN A 85 15.01 25.39 17.33
CA ASN A 85 14.55 26.76 17.20
C ASN A 85 15.72 27.73 17.43
N ARG A 86 16.21 28.38 16.37
CA ARG A 86 17.26 29.42 16.41
C ARG A 86 16.72 30.80 16.02
N CYS A 87 15.46 31.09 16.35
CA CYS A 87 14.93 32.44 16.20
C CYS A 87 15.64 33.41 17.17
N LEU A 88 15.62 34.71 16.85
CA LEU A 88 16.14 35.76 17.74
C LEU A 88 15.30 35.86 19.02
N ALA A 89 15.79 36.57 20.05
CA ALA A 89 15.16 36.68 21.37
C ALA A 89 13.68 37.11 21.36
N ASN A 90 13.25 37.84 20.33
CA ASN A 90 11.87 38.28 20.11
C ASN A 90 11.05 37.34 19.19
N GLY A 91 11.57 36.14 18.89
CA GLY A 91 10.98 35.21 17.93
C GLY A 91 11.10 35.65 16.46
N ARG A 92 11.81 36.74 16.16
CA ARG A 92 12.01 37.20 14.78
C ARG A 92 12.90 36.22 14.02
N ARG A 93 12.52 36.04 12.76
CA ARG A 93 13.24 35.25 11.76
C ARG A 93 13.84 36.24 10.77
N HIS A 94 15.14 36.12 10.51
CA HIS A 94 15.90 37.15 9.81
C HIS A 94 17.00 36.55 8.95
N VAL A 95 17.25 37.15 7.78
CA VAL A 95 18.35 36.80 6.90
C VAL A 95 19.27 38.02 6.81
N GLN A 96 20.52 37.86 7.22
CA GLN A 96 21.54 38.89 7.09
C GLN A 96 22.42 38.62 5.87
N ARG A 97 22.57 39.62 5.01
CA ARG A 97 23.41 39.56 3.81
C ARG A 97 24.59 40.53 3.95
N ALA A 98 25.74 40.13 3.43
CA ALA A 98 26.87 41.02 3.24
C ALA A 98 26.59 42.04 2.13
N ARG A 99 27.44 43.07 2.03
CA ARG A 99 27.38 44.06 0.95
C ARG A 99 27.47 43.43 -0.46
N THR A 100 28.10 42.26 -0.55
CA THR A 100 28.23 41.44 -1.77
C THR A 100 26.96 40.65 -2.13
N GLY A 101 25.92 40.68 -1.28
CA GLY A 101 24.69 39.90 -1.45
C GLY A 101 24.74 38.48 -0.88
N THR A 102 25.91 37.99 -0.47
CA THR A 102 26.10 36.67 0.17
C THR A 102 25.38 36.60 1.51
N ILE A 103 24.69 35.49 1.78
CA ILE A 103 24.02 35.27 3.08
C ILE A 103 25.08 34.91 4.12
N VAL A 104 25.17 35.73 5.17
CA VAL A 104 26.15 35.54 6.26
C VAL A 104 25.51 34.85 7.46
N HIS A 105 24.26 35.22 7.78
CA HIS A 105 23.57 34.68 8.94
C HIS A 105 22.07 34.51 8.66
N VAL A 106 21.48 33.43 9.19
CA VAL A 106 20.04 33.14 9.10
C VAL A 106 19.54 32.74 10.49
N ALA A 107 18.54 33.47 10.99
CA ALA A 107 17.82 33.16 12.22
C ALA A 107 16.44 32.57 11.86
N GLY A 108 16.10 31.42 12.43
CA GLY A 108 14.91 30.67 12.05
C GLY A 108 14.84 29.27 12.66
N ILE A 109 14.13 28.36 11.98
CA ILE A 109 14.07 26.95 12.36
C ILE A 109 15.21 26.21 11.66
N ASP A 110 16.11 25.64 12.44
CA ASP A 110 17.29 24.92 11.99
C ASP A 110 16.98 23.44 11.79
N LEU A 111 17.15 22.95 10.56
CA LEU A 111 16.95 21.54 10.17
C LEU A 111 18.24 20.72 10.16
N SER A 112 19.37 21.27 10.65
CA SER A 112 20.63 20.52 10.76
C SER A 112 20.44 19.19 11.51
N PRO A 113 19.70 19.11 12.64
CA PRO A 113 19.48 17.82 13.32
C PRO A 113 18.83 16.74 12.44
N LEU A 114 17.89 17.12 11.57
CA LEU A 114 17.26 16.19 10.62
C LEU A 114 18.24 15.74 9.53
N LEU A 115 19.09 16.65 9.06
CA LEU A 115 20.10 16.35 8.05
C LEU A 115 21.20 15.45 8.61
N ASP A 116 21.68 15.76 9.82
CA ASP A 116 22.75 15.02 10.50
C ASP A 116 22.33 13.59 10.83
N THR A 117 21.04 13.36 11.10
CA THR A 117 20.46 12.03 11.38
C THR A 117 19.82 11.36 10.16
N ALA A 118 20.00 11.91 8.95
CA ALA A 118 19.32 11.43 7.75
C ALA A 118 19.59 9.94 7.44
N TRP A 119 20.84 9.50 7.61
CA TRP A 119 21.25 8.10 7.39
C TRP A 119 20.58 7.14 8.38
N ASP A 120 20.60 7.47 9.67
CA ASP A 120 19.94 6.66 10.71
C ASP A 120 18.44 6.48 10.42
N TRP A 121 17.77 7.53 9.93
CA TRP A 121 16.35 7.43 9.55
C TRP A 121 16.15 6.58 8.30
N ALA A 122 17.05 6.68 7.31
CA ALA A 122 16.99 5.87 6.11
C ALA A 122 17.14 4.38 6.44
N ASP A 123 18.10 4.00 7.29
CA ASP A 123 18.32 2.62 7.72
C ASP A 123 17.10 2.07 8.47
N ARG A 124 16.61 2.81 9.48
CA ARG A 124 15.39 2.42 10.21
C ARG A 124 14.17 2.29 9.30
N ALA A 125 14.07 3.13 8.28
CA ALA A 125 12.99 3.05 7.30
C ALA A 125 13.15 1.83 6.39
N ALA A 126 14.37 1.49 5.98
CA ALA A 126 14.68 0.29 5.21
C ALA A 126 14.34 -0.97 6.02
N ASP A 127 14.85 -1.10 7.24
CA ASP A 127 14.57 -2.22 8.14
C ASP A 127 13.07 -2.45 8.33
N LYS A 128 12.32 -1.37 8.53
CA LYS A 128 10.86 -1.42 8.71
C LYS A 128 10.13 -1.85 7.43
N LYS A 129 10.59 -1.39 6.26
CA LYS A 129 10.07 -1.82 4.95
C LYS A 129 10.38 -3.30 4.71
N ASP A 130 11.58 -3.75 5.04
CA ASP A 130 12.00 -5.15 4.87
C ASP A 130 11.27 -6.08 5.82
N ALA A 131 11.09 -5.69 7.08
CA ALA A 131 10.25 -6.43 8.02
C ALA A 131 8.79 -6.53 7.55
N TYR A 132 8.26 -5.49 6.88
CA TYR A 132 6.93 -5.55 6.28
C TYR A 132 6.88 -6.49 5.07
N ALA A 133 7.82 -6.35 4.13
CA ALA A 133 7.93 -7.18 2.94
C ALA A 133 8.12 -8.66 3.30
N ARG A 134 8.97 -8.95 4.30
CA ARG A 134 9.21 -10.30 4.79
C ARG A 134 7.95 -10.92 5.40
N ARG A 135 7.19 -10.15 6.20
CA ARG A 135 5.87 -10.62 6.69
C ARG A 135 4.90 -10.91 5.56
N ALA A 136 4.84 -10.06 4.54
CA ALA A 136 3.98 -10.28 3.37
C ALA A 136 4.39 -11.57 2.63
N ARG A 137 5.69 -11.77 2.38
CA ARG A 137 6.23 -12.97 1.74
C ARG A 137 5.90 -14.25 2.53
N LEU A 138 6.14 -14.27 3.84
CA LEU A 138 5.84 -15.44 4.68
C LEU A 138 4.35 -15.76 4.68
N ARG A 139 3.48 -14.74 4.78
CA ARG A 139 2.02 -14.95 4.70
C ARG A 139 1.60 -15.52 3.36
N PHE A 140 2.21 -15.05 2.27
CA PHE A 140 1.97 -15.59 0.94
C PHE A 140 2.38 -17.06 0.87
N GLN A 141 3.60 -17.39 1.30
CA GLN A 141 4.10 -18.78 1.34
C GLN A 141 3.20 -19.70 2.16
N ILE A 142 2.80 -19.29 3.37
CA ILE A 142 1.86 -20.05 4.20
C ILE A 142 0.54 -20.26 3.45
N SER A 143 -0.01 -19.20 2.84
CA SER A 143 -1.30 -19.26 2.13
C SER A 143 -1.25 -20.14 0.88
N GLU A 144 -0.12 -20.17 0.19
CA GLU A 144 0.15 -21.01 -0.97
C GLU A 144 0.25 -22.49 -0.57
N LYS A 145 1.11 -22.79 0.40
CA LYS A 145 1.32 -24.13 0.96
C LYS A 145 0.04 -24.73 1.52
N ARG A 146 -0.71 -23.94 2.29
CA ARG A 146 -2.05 -24.32 2.76
C ARG A 146 -3.00 -24.62 1.60
N GLY A 147 -2.98 -23.80 0.56
CA GLY A 147 -3.79 -24.03 -0.64
C GLY A 147 -3.42 -25.32 -1.38
N ALA A 148 -2.14 -25.68 -1.42
CA ALA A 148 -1.67 -26.92 -2.03
C ALA A 148 -2.19 -28.15 -1.25
N LEU A 149 -2.09 -28.14 0.08
CA LEU A 149 -2.63 -29.21 0.93
C LEU A 149 -4.14 -29.39 0.76
N VAL A 150 -4.90 -28.29 0.77
CA VAL A 150 -6.34 -28.35 0.53
C VAL A 150 -6.69 -28.92 -0.85
N ARG A 151 -5.84 -28.73 -1.86
CA ARG A 151 -6.02 -29.34 -3.19
C ARG A 151 -5.65 -30.82 -3.21
N ALA A 152 -4.58 -31.21 -2.51
CA ALA A 152 -4.13 -32.59 -2.44
C ALA A 152 -5.17 -33.50 -1.80
N PHE A 153 -5.85 -33.05 -0.74
CA PHE A 153 -6.91 -33.80 -0.06
C PHE A 153 -8.32 -33.45 -0.55
N ARG A 154 -8.46 -32.95 -1.78
CA ARG A 154 -9.77 -32.55 -2.29
C ARG A 154 -10.57 -33.79 -2.70
N GLY A 155 -11.39 -34.29 -1.78
CA GLY A 155 -12.25 -35.46 -2.00
C GLY A 155 -11.67 -36.77 -1.44
N GLU A 156 -10.49 -36.70 -0.83
CA GLU A 156 -9.86 -37.79 -0.09
C GLU A 156 -9.83 -37.44 1.41
N GLU A 157 -9.98 -38.44 2.28
CA GLU A 157 -9.86 -38.21 3.73
C GLU A 157 -8.41 -37.89 4.09
N MET A 158 -8.25 -36.83 4.87
CA MET A 158 -6.96 -36.45 5.41
C MET A 158 -6.59 -37.42 6.54
N PRO A 159 -5.38 -37.99 6.57
CA PRO A 159 -4.95 -38.83 7.68
C PRO A 159 -5.16 -38.13 9.03
N ALA A 160 -5.63 -38.86 10.05
CA ALA A 160 -6.04 -38.28 11.33
C ALA A 160 -4.91 -37.45 12.00
N ASP A 161 -3.67 -37.93 11.93
CA ASP A 161 -2.50 -37.22 12.47
C ASP A 161 -2.25 -35.89 11.74
N LEU A 162 -2.48 -35.89 10.42
CA LEU A 162 -2.33 -34.72 9.58
C LEU A 162 -3.45 -33.70 9.83
N GLU A 163 -4.68 -34.18 10.02
CA GLU A 163 -5.83 -33.34 10.35
C GLU A 163 -5.67 -32.67 11.72
N ALA A 164 -5.16 -33.40 12.72
CA ALA A 164 -4.83 -32.85 14.03
C ALA A 164 -3.76 -31.76 13.93
N LEU A 165 -2.69 -31.98 13.17
CA LEU A 165 -1.64 -30.99 12.93
C LEU A 165 -2.17 -29.75 12.18
N TRP A 166 -3.01 -29.96 11.17
CA TRP A 166 -3.59 -28.89 10.35
C TRP A 166 -4.57 -28.02 11.14
N SER A 167 -5.45 -28.64 11.92
CA SER A 167 -6.46 -27.95 12.74
C SER A 167 -5.83 -27.11 13.87
N GLY A 168 -4.64 -27.51 14.35
CA GLY A 168 -3.85 -26.75 15.32
C GLY A 168 -3.16 -25.51 14.76
N LEU A 169 -3.16 -25.27 13.43
CA LEU A 169 -2.51 -24.10 12.85
C LEU A 169 -3.39 -22.84 12.95
N PRO A 170 -2.80 -21.65 13.24
CA PRO A 170 -3.57 -20.40 13.31
C PRO A 170 -4.29 -20.07 12.00
N ARG A 171 -5.62 -19.88 12.05
CA ARG A 171 -6.42 -19.54 10.86
C ARG A 171 -6.16 -18.09 10.39
N ASP A 172 -6.12 -17.14 11.33
CA ASP A 172 -5.83 -15.73 11.05
C ASP A 172 -4.31 -15.45 11.17
N ILE A 173 -3.64 -15.42 10.01
CA ILE A 173 -2.20 -15.12 9.91
C ILE A 173 -1.91 -13.63 9.69
N ALA A 174 -2.95 -12.80 9.49
CA ALA A 174 -2.79 -11.39 9.16
C ALA A 174 -2.24 -10.59 10.35
N LYS A 175 -2.56 -11.03 11.57
CA LYS A 175 -2.14 -10.39 12.82
C LYS A 175 -0.82 -10.91 13.38
N LEU A 176 -0.28 -11.99 12.82
CA LEU A 176 0.96 -12.58 13.31
C LEU A 176 2.17 -11.67 13.03
N GLY A 177 3.04 -11.58 14.03
CA GLY A 177 4.36 -10.93 13.93
C GLY A 177 5.35 -11.78 13.13
N LEU A 178 6.53 -11.21 12.85
CA LEU A 178 7.54 -11.85 11.99
C LEU A 178 7.98 -13.22 12.52
N ALA A 179 8.42 -13.30 13.78
CA ALA A 179 8.88 -14.56 14.39
C ALA A 179 7.80 -15.67 14.39
N ALA A 180 6.55 -15.30 14.67
CA ALA A 180 5.44 -16.25 14.64
C ALA A 180 5.13 -16.76 13.22
N LEU A 181 5.33 -15.92 12.20
CA LEU A 181 5.18 -16.32 10.79
C LEU A 181 6.32 -17.24 10.34
N GLU A 182 7.55 -17.00 10.78
CA GLU A 182 8.70 -17.88 10.48
C GLU A 182 8.46 -19.29 11.04
N VAL A 183 8.11 -19.38 12.33
CA VAL A 183 7.75 -20.66 12.96
C VAL A 183 6.58 -21.34 12.25
N LEU A 184 5.60 -20.56 11.77
CA LEU A 184 4.45 -21.11 11.08
C LEU A 184 4.80 -21.65 9.69
N VAL A 185 5.72 -21.01 8.96
CA VAL A 185 6.26 -21.55 7.70
C VAL A 185 6.90 -22.91 7.96
N ASP A 186 7.78 -23.03 8.95
CA ASP A 186 8.45 -24.28 9.29
C ASP A 186 7.45 -25.39 9.65
N LYS A 187 6.41 -25.05 10.42
CA LYS A 187 5.33 -26.00 10.76
C LYS A 187 4.58 -26.49 9.53
N VAL A 188 4.24 -25.58 8.61
CA VAL A 188 3.54 -25.93 7.37
C VAL A 188 4.45 -26.73 6.43
N ASP A 189 5.75 -26.43 6.39
CA ASP A 189 6.72 -27.18 5.60
C ASP A 189 6.92 -28.61 6.11
N ARG A 190 7.01 -28.80 7.43
CA ARG A 190 7.02 -30.13 8.03
C ARG A 190 5.75 -30.90 7.68
N LEU A 191 4.60 -30.24 7.75
CA LEU A 191 3.31 -30.85 7.41
C LEU A 191 3.27 -31.32 5.93
N ILE A 192 3.77 -30.49 5.01
CA ILE A 192 3.90 -30.86 3.59
C ILE A 192 4.88 -32.03 3.40
N SER A 193 6.00 -32.03 4.12
CA SER A 193 6.99 -33.11 3.99
C SER A 193 6.45 -34.46 4.43
N VAL A 194 5.64 -34.51 5.50
CA VAL A 194 4.96 -35.74 5.96
C VAL A 194 3.97 -36.22 4.90
N THR A 195 3.17 -35.32 4.31
CA THR A 195 2.21 -35.71 3.24
C THR A 195 2.86 -36.23 1.98
N LEU A 196 3.96 -35.61 1.54
CA LEU A 196 4.66 -36.03 0.33
C LEU A 196 5.50 -37.31 0.56
N ALA A 197 5.96 -37.54 1.79
CA ALA A 197 6.61 -38.80 2.16
C ALA A 197 5.61 -39.97 2.14
N ASP A 198 4.37 -39.74 2.57
CA ASP A 198 3.30 -40.75 2.54
C ASP A 198 2.85 -41.04 1.10
N GLN A 199 2.76 -40.01 0.24
CA GLN A 199 2.43 -40.17 -1.19
C GLN A 199 3.53 -40.87 -2.00
N LYS A 200 4.80 -40.85 -1.57
CA LYS A 200 5.89 -41.61 -2.22
C LYS A 200 5.75 -43.13 -2.06
N SER A 201 4.90 -43.60 -1.14
CA SER A 201 4.58 -45.03 -1.00
C SER A 201 3.53 -45.53 -2.00
N PHE A 202 2.97 -44.64 -2.85
CA PHE A 202 1.92 -44.99 -3.82
C PHE A 202 2.19 -44.55 -5.27
N ALA A 203 3.35 -43.95 -5.57
CA ALA A 203 3.63 -43.34 -6.87
C ALA A 203 4.07 -44.35 -7.95
N GLY A 204 3.14 -45.18 -8.42
CA GLY A 204 3.14 -45.70 -9.77
C GLY A 204 2.42 -44.73 -10.71
N GLN A 205 3.18 -44.17 -11.65
CA GLN A 205 2.79 -43.27 -12.76
C GLN A 205 2.71 -41.75 -12.47
N PRO A 206 3.46 -40.93 -13.24
CA PRO A 206 3.28 -39.49 -13.27
C PRO A 206 2.14 -39.13 -14.22
N GLU A 207 1.11 -38.44 -13.71
CA GLU A 207 0.23 -37.67 -14.59
C GLU A 207 0.99 -36.45 -15.11
N GLU A 208 1.25 -36.50 -16.40
CA GLU A 208 1.76 -35.43 -17.25
C GLU A 208 0.77 -34.26 -17.21
N CYS A 209 1.08 -33.23 -16.41
CA CYS A 209 0.28 -32.01 -16.36
C CYS A 209 0.68 -31.07 -17.50
N ASP A 210 0.43 -31.51 -18.74
CA ASP A 210 0.52 -30.65 -19.92
C ASP A 210 -0.73 -29.76 -19.97
N ARG A 211 -0.66 -28.60 -19.31
CA ARG A 211 -1.46 -27.45 -19.73
C ARG A 211 -0.58 -26.53 -20.55
N ALA A 212 -0.64 -26.73 -21.86
CA ALA A 212 -0.14 -25.79 -22.85
C ALA A 212 -0.68 -24.37 -22.59
N TYR A 213 0.24 -23.41 -22.54
CA TYR A 213 -0.05 -21.98 -22.66
C TYR A 213 -0.67 -21.75 -24.05
N ILE A 214 -1.99 -21.74 -24.17
CA ILE A 214 -2.67 -21.32 -25.39
C ILE A 214 -2.94 -19.82 -25.28
N THR A 215 -2.03 -19.02 -25.84
CA THR A 215 -2.38 -17.71 -26.40
C THR A 215 -3.09 -17.96 -27.72
N ASP A 216 -4.42 -17.91 -27.70
CA ASP A 216 -5.20 -17.93 -28.94
C ASP A 216 -5.24 -16.51 -29.51
N GLN A 217 -4.27 -16.20 -30.38
CA GLN A 217 -4.42 -15.18 -31.41
C GLN A 217 -4.91 -15.91 -32.67
N GLY A 218 -6.22 -16.03 -32.81
CA GLY A 218 -6.85 -16.70 -33.95
C GLY A 218 -8.24 -16.15 -34.20
N GLN A 219 -8.40 -15.46 -35.32
CA GLN A 219 -9.69 -15.10 -35.88
C GLN A 219 -10.46 -16.39 -36.24
N SER A 220 -11.75 -16.46 -35.90
CA SER A 220 -12.60 -17.52 -36.43
C SER A 220 -14.00 -16.98 -36.74
N GLU A 221 -14.25 -16.86 -38.05
CA GLU A 221 -15.57 -16.78 -38.64
C GLU A 221 -16.21 -18.18 -38.69
N SER A 222 -17.49 -18.21 -38.31
CA SER A 222 -18.58 -19.00 -38.89
C SER A 222 -18.68 -20.52 -38.68
N CYS A 223 -19.94 -20.87 -38.38
CA CYS A 223 -20.67 -22.09 -38.77
C CYS A 223 -20.51 -23.36 -37.91
N ASN A 224 -21.41 -23.47 -36.92
CA ASN A 224 -21.80 -24.72 -36.26
C ASN A 224 -22.41 -25.73 -37.26
N PRO A 225 -22.10 -27.03 -37.14
CA PRO A 225 -23.01 -28.10 -37.52
C PRO A 225 -23.87 -28.54 -36.31
N ALA A 226 -25.15 -28.79 -36.62
CA ALA A 226 -26.26 -29.01 -35.70
C ALA A 226 -26.23 -30.36 -34.96
N MET A 227 -26.82 -30.40 -33.75
CA MET A 227 -27.58 -31.53 -33.14
C MET A 227 -28.41 -31.01 -31.93
N PRO A 228 -29.39 -31.76 -31.40
CA PRO A 228 -30.82 -31.65 -31.68
C PRO A 228 -31.62 -30.90 -30.59
N ALA A 229 -32.82 -30.46 -30.97
CA ALA A 229 -33.76 -29.73 -30.13
C ALA A 229 -34.19 -30.51 -28.88
N GLY A 230 -34.00 -29.91 -27.71
CA GLY A 230 -34.47 -30.46 -26.43
C GLY A 230 -34.56 -29.41 -25.33
N LYS A 231 -35.73 -28.75 -25.25
CA LYS A 231 -36.24 -27.89 -24.16
C LYS A 231 -35.48 -26.57 -23.91
N ARG A 232 -36.09 -25.48 -24.41
CA ARG A 232 -35.79 -24.07 -24.10
C ARG A 232 -35.58 -23.84 -22.60
N ALA A 233 -34.33 -23.76 -22.17
CA ALA A 233 -33.95 -22.88 -21.08
C ALA A 233 -33.78 -21.49 -21.68
N GLN A 234 -34.54 -20.52 -21.17
CA GLN A 234 -34.46 -19.11 -21.57
C GLN A 234 -33.00 -18.64 -21.57
N GLU A 235 -32.49 -18.26 -22.74
CA GLU A 235 -31.23 -17.54 -22.88
C GLU A 235 -31.34 -16.24 -22.07
N LYS A 236 -30.52 -16.13 -21.03
CA LYS A 236 -30.31 -14.86 -20.34
C LYS A 236 -29.73 -13.87 -21.35
N PRO A 237 -30.25 -12.62 -21.41
CA PRO A 237 -29.75 -11.60 -22.32
C PRO A 237 -28.25 -11.32 -22.06
N PRO A 238 -27.51 -10.77 -23.03
CA PRO A 238 -26.11 -10.39 -22.85
C PRO A 238 -25.98 -9.52 -21.60
N ARG A 239 -25.11 -9.92 -20.66
CA ARG A 239 -24.86 -9.20 -19.41
C ARG A 239 -24.41 -7.77 -19.73
N GLN A 240 -25.35 -6.82 -19.70
CA GLN A 240 -25.03 -5.40 -19.64
C GLN A 240 -24.15 -5.23 -18.39
N THR A 241 -22.89 -4.80 -18.56
CA THR A 241 -22.04 -4.46 -17.42
C THR A 241 -22.74 -3.36 -16.65
N PRO A 242 -23.16 -3.61 -15.40
CA PRO A 242 -23.89 -2.61 -14.64
C PRO A 242 -23.03 -1.36 -14.45
N ARG A 243 -23.61 -0.20 -14.77
CA ARG A 243 -22.98 1.13 -14.71
C ARG A 243 -22.69 1.50 -13.25
N CYS A 244 -21.58 1.02 -12.70
CA CYS A 244 -21.13 1.34 -11.35
C CYS A 244 -20.29 2.63 -11.28
N GLY A 245 -20.06 3.26 -12.44
CA GLY A 245 -19.29 4.49 -12.64
C GLY A 245 -17.78 4.30 -12.58
N LEU A 246 -17.30 3.05 -12.44
CA LEU A 246 -15.87 2.75 -12.54
C LEU A 246 -15.34 2.90 -13.96
N GLU A 247 -16.22 2.88 -14.96
CA GLU A 247 -15.90 3.17 -16.36
C GLU A 247 -15.27 4.57 -16.56
N HIS A 248 -15.48 5.49 -15.62
CA HIS A 248 -14.92 6.84 -15.65
C HIS A 248 -13.65 7.00 -14.81
N VAL A 249 -13.20 5.94 -14.14
CA VAL A 249 -12.00 5.98 -13.29
C VAL A 249 -10.77 5.67 -14.11
N SER A 250 -9.86 6.65 -14.20
CA SER A 250 -8.53 6.47 -14.79
C SER A 250 -7.58 5.74 -13.84
N LEU A 251 -6.57 5.06 -14.39
CA LEU A 251 -5.51 4.43 -13.59
C LEU A 251 -4.82 5.43 -12.66
N ARG A 252 -4.61 6.67 -13.13
CA ARG A 252 -4.01 7.73 -12.31
C ARG A 252 -4.86 8.04 -11.08
N GLN A 253 -6.18 8.13 -11.21
CA GLN A 253 -7.08 8.35 -10.08
C GLN A 253 -7.07 7.16 -9.11
N ALA A 254 -7.06 5.93 -9.63
CA ALA A 254 -6.95 4.74 -8.79
C ALA A 254 -5.62 4.71 -8.00
N VAL A 255 -4.49 5.02 -8.65
CA VAL A 255 -3.17 5.10 -8.00
C VAL A 255 -3.11 6.22 -6.97
N MET A 256 -3.67 7.40 -7.27
CA MET A 256 -3.70 8.52 -6.32
C MET A 256 -4.54 8.19 -5.08
N ALA A 257 -5.66 7.48 -5.26
CA ALA A 257 -6.53 7.06 -4.16
C ALA A 257 -5.98 5.82 -3.41
N ALA A 258 -4.92 5.20 -3.93
CA ALA A 258 -4.34 4.01 -3.34
C ALA A 258 -3.51 4.37 -2.11
N PRO A 259 -3.59 3.59 -1.03
CA PRO A 259 -2.71 3.77 0.12
C PRO A 259 -1.22 3.72 -0.27
N ASP A 260 -0.37 4.44 0.46
CA ASP A 260 1.08 4.56 0.19
C ASP A 260 1.77 3.22 -0.08
N ASP A 261 1.43 2.19 0.70
CA ASP A 261 2.02 0.86 0.58
C ASP A 261 1.58 0.11 -0.68
N TRP A 262 0.38 0.39 -1.21
CA TRP A 262 -0.01 -0.09 -2.54
C TRP A 262 0.78 0.62 -3.62
N ARG A 263 0.96 1.94 -3.53
CA ARG A 263 1.73 2.71 -4.53
C ARG A 263 3.19 2.26 -4.57
N ILE A 264 3.82 2.07 -3.41
CA ILE A 264 5.20 1.54 -3.31
C ILE A 264 5.31 0.16 -3.95
N GLU A 265 4.33 -0.72 -3.73
CA GLU A 265 4.32 -2.07 -4.32
C GLU A 265 4.14 -2.01 -5.84
N MET A 266 3.27 -1.13 -6.34
CA MET A 266 3.10 -0.89 -7.77
C MET A 266 4.40 -0.40 -8.42
N GLU A 267 5.07 0.57 -7.80
CA GLU A 267 6.35 1.12 -8.29
C GLU A 267 7.46 0.05 -8.36
N ARG A 268 7.46 -0.94 -7.45
CA ARG A 268 8.41 -2.07 -7.48
C ARG A 268 8.22 -2.98 -8.69
N HIS A 269 7.02 -3.07 -9.22
CA HIS A 269 6.71 -3.86 -10.42
C HIS A 269 6.90 -3.08 -11.73
N GLY A 270 7.39 -1.84 -11.66
CA GLY A 270 7.70 -1.00 -12.83
C GLY A 270 6.65 0.09 -13.08
N ARG A 271 6.38 0.39 -14.36
CA ARG A 271 5.42 1.44 -14.74
C ARG A 271 4.01 1.00 -14.31
N SER A 272 3.33 1.84 -13.52
CA SER A 272 1.96 1.60 -13.06
C SER A 272 1.04 1.22 -14.22
N SER A 273 0.38 0.06 -14.09
CA SER A 273 -0.60 -0.45 -15.04
C SER A 273 -1.80 -1.07 -14.30
N TRP A 274 -2.94 -1.18 -14.99
CA TRP A 274 -4.11 -1.87 -14.45
C TRP A 274 -3.81 -3.34 -14.10
N HIS A 275 -2.95 -3.99 -14.89
CA HIS A 275 -2.51 -5.36 -14.65
C HIS A 275 -1.75 -5.48 -13.31
N ILE A 276 -0.81 -4.57 -13.05
CA ILE A 276 -0.07 -4.53 -11.78
C ILE A 276 -1.03 -4.29 -10.61
N LEU A 277 -1.94 -3.33 -10.73
CA LEU A 277 -2.93 -3.04 -9.68
C LEU A 277 -3.82 -4.27 -9.39
N ALA A 278 -4.28 -4.96 -10.44
CA ALA A 278 -5.08 -6.17 -10.30
C ALA A 278 -4.30 -7.32 -9.67
N GLY A 279 -3.03 -7.51 -10.03
CA GLY A 279 -2.15 -8.52 -9.44
C GLY A 279 -1.95 -8.28 -7.95
N ILE A 280 -1.62 -7.05 -7.56
CA ILE A 280 -1.48 -6.65 -6.16
C ILE A 280 -2.80 -6.83 -5.40
N ALA A 281 -3.92 -6.41 -6.00
CA ALA A 281 -5.22 -6.56 -5.38
C ALA A 281 -5.59 -8.02 -5.14
N TYR A 282 -5.31 -8.89 -6.11
CA TYR A 282 -5.56 -10.32 -5.98
C TYR A 282 -4.74 -10.94 -4.83
N GLN A 283 -3.44 -10.61 -4.77
CA GLN A 283 -2.54 -11.08 -3.72
C GLN A 283 -3.00 -10.58 -2.33
N ARG A 284 -3.37 -9.31 -2.24
CA ARG A 284 -3.82 -8.68 -1.00
C ARG A 284 -5.22 -9.11 -0.58
N ALA A 285 -6.12 -9.43 -1.51
CA ALA A 285 -7.49 -9.84 -1.23
C ALA A 285 -7.52 -10.99 -0.21
N ARG A 286 -6.70 -12.02 -0.41
CA ARG A 286 -6.60 -13.13 0.55
C ARG A 286 -6.07 -12.69 1.91
N ALA A 287 -5.01 -11.87 1.93
CA ALA A 287 -4.42 -11.36 3.17
C ALA A 287 -5.39 -10.47 3.98
N LEU A 288 -6.33 -9.82 3.30
CA LEU A 288 -7.37 -8.98 3.90
C LEU A 288 -8.64 -9.76 4.28
N GLY A 289 -8.65 -11.09 4.12
CA GLY A 289 -9.80 -11.93 4.45
C GLY A 289 -10.93 -11.88 3.41
N VAL A 290 -10.64 -11.50 2.17
CA VAL A 290 -11.56 -11.64 1.04
C VAL A 290 -11.52 -13.10 0.57
N SER A 291 -12.64 -13.80 0.73
CA SER A 291 -12.78 -15.19 0.25
C SER A 291 -12.71 -15.28 -1.28
N PRO A 292 -12.24 -16.40 -1.87
CA PRO A 292 -12.23 -16.60 -3.32
C PRO A 292 -13.59 -16.38 -3.98
N SER A 293 -14.68 -16.78 -3.32
CA SER A 293 -16.05 -16.56 -3.82
C SER A 293 -16.42 -15.08 -3.87
N ALA A 294 -16.03 -14.28 -2.88
CA ALA A 294 -16.25 -12.83 -2.87
C ALA A 294 -15.43 -12.11 -3.96
N TRP A 295 -14.19 -12.57 -4.19
CA TRP A 295 -13.36 -12.06 -5.28
C TRP A 295 -13.95 -12.39 -6.65
N ALA A 296 -14.37 -13.64 -6.87
CA ALA A 296 -15.02 -14.06 -8.11
C ALA A 296 -16.33 -13.29 -8.35
N LEU A 297 -17.13 -13.07 -7.31
CA LEU A 297 -18.35 -12.26 -7.40
C LEU A 297 -18.01 -10.81 -7.80
N ALA A 298 -16.98 -10.20 -7.22
CA ALA A 298 -16.52 -8.87 -7.62
C ALA A 298 -16.03 -8.83 -9.07
N GLN A 299 -15.22 -9.80 -9.50
CA GLN A 299 -14.76 -9.88 -10.88
C GLN A 299 -15.92 -10.06 -11.87
N ASN A 300 -16.90 -10.91 -11.55
CA ASN A 300 -18.08 -11.13 -12.38
C ASN A 300 -18.96 -9.87 -12.47
N ALA A 301 -19.03 -9.08 -11.40
CA ALA A 301 -19.88 -7.90 -11.32
C ALA A 301 -19.30 -6.68 -12.05
N VAL A 302 -17.99 -6.42 -11.89
CA VAL A 302 -17.35 -5.15 -12.33
C VAL A 302 -16.08 -5.35 -13.15
N GLY A 303 -15.74 -6.59 -13.49
CA GLY A 303 -14.49 -6.95 -14.15
C GLY A 303 -13.27 -6.92 -13.22
N THR A 304 -12.13 -7.36 -13.75
CA THR A 304 -10.88 -7.52 -12.99
C THR A 304 -10.38 -6.21 -12.39
N ASN A 305 -10.35 -5.13 -13.18
CA ASN A 305 -9.89 -3.83 -12.72
C ASN A 305 -10.83 -3.24 -11.67
N GLY A 306 -12.14 -3.43 -11.84
CA GLY A 306 -13.12 -2.99 -10.85
C GLY A 306 -13.01 -3.74 -9.54
N ALA A 307 -12.83 -5.06 -9.58
CA ALA A 307 -12.58 -5.87 -8.39
C ALA A 307 -11.32 -5.41 -7.65
N ALA A 308 -10.26 -5.06 -8.40
CA ALA A 308 -9.03 -4.53 -7.83
C ALA A 308 -9.27 -3.21 -7.07
N ILE A 309 -10.02 -2.27 -7.68
CA ILE A 309 -10.39 -1.00 -7.07
C ILE A 309 -11.24 -1.22 -5.80
N ILE A 310 -12.21 -2.14 -5.84
CA ILE A 310 -13.05 -2.47 -4.68
C ILE A 310 -12.18 -2.97 -3.52
N VAL A 311 -11.26 -3.92 -3.76
CA VAL A 311 -10.37 -4.43 -2.70
C VAL A 311 -9.44 -3.35 -2.16
N MET A 312 -8.87 -2.52 -3.03
CA MET A 312 -8.03 -1.40 -2.64
C MET A 312 -8.78 -0.39 -1.75
N MET A 313 -9.99 0.01 -2.13
CA MET A 313 -10.83 0.90 -1.31
C MET A 313 -11.24 0.26 0.02
N ALA A 314 -11.51 -1.04 0.01
CA ALA A 314 -11.87 -1.78 1.21
C ALA A 314 -10.71 -1.86 2.21
N ASP A 315 -9.47 -2.04 1.72
CA ASP A 315 -8.26 -1.96 2.53
C ASP A 315 -8.07 -0.54 3.09
N ALA A 316 -8.14 0.47 2.22
CA ALA A 316 -8.00 1.88 2.60
C ALA A 316 -8.97 2.28 3.72
N LYS A 317 -10.23 1.83 3.65
CA LYS A 317 -11.28 2.12 4.65
C LYS A 317 -11.32 1.13 5.81
N SER A 318 -10.40 0.17 5.88
CA SER A 318 -10.40 -0.84 6.94
C SER A 318 -10.13 -0.25 8.32
N HIS A 319 -10.69 -0.86 9.37
CA HIS A 319 -10.43 -0.49 10.77
C HIS A 319 -8.94 -0.58 11.13
N ALA A 320 -8.19 -1.49 10.51
CA ALA A 320 -6.75 -1.59 10.70
C ALA A 320 -6.01 -0.31 10.28
N ARG A 321 -6.62 0.49 9.39
CA ARG A 321 -6.15 1.79 8.93
C ARG A 321 -6.92 2.97 9.54
N GLY A 322 -7.76 2.72 10.56
CA GLY A 322 -8.57 3.74 11.22
C GLY A 322 -9.87 4.11 10.50
N GLY A 323 -10.24 3.38 9.44
CA GLY A 323 -11.50 3.59 8.71
C GLY A 323 -12.69 2.77 9.25
N PRO A 324 -13.92 3.02 8.76
CA PRO A 324 -15.15 2.42 9.31
C PRO A 324 -15.41 0.96 8.87
N VAL A 325 -14.59 0.38 7.99
CA VAL A 325 -14.84 -0.97 7.47
C VAL A 325 -14.28 -2.02 8.43
N ARG A 326 -15.19 -2.74 9.11
CA ARG A 326 -14.83 -3.78 10.08
C ARG A 326 -14.39 -5.11 9.43
N SER A 327 -14.91 -5.42 8.24
CA SER A 327 -14.58 -6.63 7.48
C SER A 327 -14.42 -6.29 6.00
N VAL A 328 -13.19 -6.43 5.49
CA VAL A 328 -12.85 -6.16 4.09
C VAL A 328 -13.60 -7.12 3.17
N GLY A 329 -13.54 -8.43 3.44
CA GLY A 329 -14.26 -9.44 2.65
C GLY A 329 -15.77 -9.22 2.59
N GLY A 330 -16.39 -8.87 3.73
CA GLY A 330 -17.83 -8.56 3.77
C GLY A 330 -18.18 -7.25 3.06
N TRP A 331 -17.28 -6.27 3.03
CA TRP A 331 -17.47 -5.04 2.27
C TRP A 331 -17.34 -5.28 0.77
N VAL A 332 -16.31 -6.02 0.33
CA VAL A 332 -16.10 -6.40 -1.08
C VAL A 332 -17.32 -7.13 -1.62
N ARG A 333 -17.83 -8.13 -0.89
CA ARG A 333 -19.03 -8.89 -1.27
C ARG A 333 -20.25 -7.96 -1.43
N ARG A 334 -20.54 -7.11 -0.44
CA ARG A 334 -21.67 -6.17 -0.51
C ARG A 334 -21.56 -5.18 -1.67
N MET A 335 -20.35 -4.70 -1.95
CA MET A 335 -20.14 -3.77 -3.07
C MET A 335 -20.30 -4.46 -4.41
N ALA A 336 -19.84 -5.70 -4.53
CA ALA A 336 -20.02 -6.50 -5.73
C ALA A 336 -21.50 -6.87 -5.96
N GLU A 337 -22.25 -7.27 -4.93
CA GLU A 337 -23.71 -7.49 -5.01
C GLU A 337 -24.48 -6.21 -5.41
N ARG A 338 -24.08 -5.05 -4.87
CA ARG A 338 -24.66 -3.76 -5.28
C ARG A 338 -24.32 -3.42 -6.72
N ALA A 339 -23.13 -3.78 -7.18
CA ALA A 339 -22.71 -3.56 -8.54
C ALA A 339 -23.51 -4.45 -9.49
N GLU A 340 -23.70 -5.74 -9.21
CA GLU A 340 -24.59 -6.62 -10.00
C GLU A 340 -26.01 -6.05 -10.14
N LYS A 341 -26.51 -5.39 -9.10
CA LYS A 341 -27.82 -4.72 -9.07
C LYS A 341 -27.84 -3.33 -9.74
N GLY A 342 -26.71 -2.83 -10.24
CA GLY A 342 -26.60 -1.49 -10.84
C GLY A 342 -26.76 -0.31 -9.87
N THR A 343 -26.65 -0.55 -8.56
CA THR A 343 -26.87 0.47 -7.51
C THR A 343 -25.58 0.91 -6.80
N ALA A 344 -24.43 0.43 -7.28
CA ALA A 344 -23.14 0.79 -6.74
C ALA A 344 -22.65 2.13 -7.30
N THR A 345 -22.29 3.07 -6.43
CA THR A 345 -21.67 4.35 -6.79
C THR A 345 -20.19 4.32 -6.42
N LEU A 346 -19.42 3.45 -7.09
CA LEU A 346 -18.03 3.16 -6.73
C LEU A 346 -17.09 4.35 -6.96
N HIS A 347 -17.33 5.14 -8.01
CA HIS A 347 -16.62 6.39 -8.28
C HIS A 347 -16.73 7.39 -7.11
N ARG A 348 -17.91 7.53 -6.49
CA ARG A 348 -18.10 8.40 -5.32
C ARG A 348 -17.26 7.95 -4.12
N ALA A 349 -17.18 6.64 -3.89
CA ALA A 349 -16.38 6.10 -2.79
C ALA A 349 -14.88 6.35 -3.00
N LEU A 350 -14.41 6.28 -4.26
CA LEU A 350 -13.03 6.55 -4.66
C LEU A 350 -12.70 8.06 -4.58
N PHE A 351 -13.56 8.93 -5.09
CA PHE A 351 -13.38 10.38 -4.99
C PHE A 351 -13.42 10.86 -3.54
N GLY A 352 -14.22 10.24 -2.68
CA GLY A 352 -14.18 10.49 -1.24
C GLY A 352 -12.79 10.27 -0.64
N LEU A 353 -12.07 9.21 -1.04
CA LEU A 353 -10.69 8.98 -0.59
C LEU A 353 -9.72 10.05 -1.10
N LEU A 354 -9.87 10.45 -2.37
CA LEU A 354 -9.04 11.52 -2.96
C LEU A 354 -9.26 12.87 -2.28
N HIS A 355 -10.46 13.15 -1.79
CA HIS A 355 -10.78 14.39 -1.08
C HIS A 355 -10.46 14.33 0.42
N GLU A 356 -10.60 13.17 1.08
CA GLU A 356 -10.17 12.99 2.48
C GLU A 356 -8.66 13.19 2.66
N GLU A 357 -7.84 12.83 1.68
CA GLU A 357 -6.40 13.14 1.67
C GLU A 357 -6.10 14.62 1.38
N ALA A 358 -7.04 15.36 0.79
CA ALA A 358 -6.89 16.75 0.37
C ALA A 358 -7.46 17.78 1.37
N VAL A 359 -8.10 17.35 2.46
CA VAL A 359 -8.56 18.24 3.55
C VAL A 359 -7.55 18.19 4.70
N PRO A 360 -6.55 19.07 4.73
CA PRO A 360 -5.75 19.30 5.92
C PRO A 360 -6.56 20.14 6.92
N CYS A 361 -6.66 19.66 8.16
CA CYS A 361 -6.99 20.51 9.31
C CYS A 361 -5.77 21.26 9.85
#